data_AF-A0A1D8UQX1-F1
#
_entry.id   AF-A0A1D8UQX1-F1
#
_cell.length_a   1.000
_cell.length_b   1.000
_cell.length_c   1.000
_cell.angle_alpha   90.00
_cell.angle_beta   90.00
_cell.angle_gamma   90.00
#
_symmetry.space_group_name_H-M   'P 1'
#
loop_
_entity.id
_entity.type
_entity.pdbx_description
1 polymer ?
#
loop_
_entity_poly.entity_id
_entity_poly.type
_entity_poly.pdbx_seq_one_letter_code
_entity_poly.pdbx_strand_id
1 'polypeptide(L)'
;MVTWTGIARREYSRERLRYPSDMTDGEWTLIMPFVPPAKRGGRPRTTDMREVVNAMLYIASAGCAWRLLPKCFPPVSTIRRYFYAWRDAGVFEVMNTVLVMSLREIEGRDASPSAGVIDSQSVKTTESGGISGYDAGKKVKGRKRHIVTDTCGFLIFLLVHAADIQDRDGAVDVLAAIRRRFPWLRHIFADGGYAGDKLRSALASMGKWTLEIIRRSDTVKGFQILPRRWVVERTFAWLRRCRRLAKDWEQSIASSTAWTLIASIRMLTRRTARHCQG
;
A
#
# COMPACT_ATOMS: atom_id res chain seq x y z
N MET A 1 -2.68 15.77 16.77
CA MET A 1 -1.73 14.88 17.46
C MET A 1 -2.52 14.26 18.59
N VAL A 2 -2.88 12.97 18.52
CA VAL A 2 -3.66 12.34 19.60
C VAL A 2 -2.75 12.25 20.82
N THR A 3 -3.14 12.88 21.92
CA THR A 3 -2.44 12.78 23.21
C THR A 3 -2.43 11.32 23.65
N TRP A 4 -1.25 10.81 23.99
CA TRP A 4 -1.05 9.42 24.41
C TRP A 4 -1.65 9.22 25.81
N THR A 5 -2.96 8.99 25.90
CA THR A 5 -3.68 8.74 27.15
C THR A 5 -3.71 7.25 27.49
N GLY A 6 -4.03 6.89 28.74
CA GLY A 6 -4.23 5.50 29.15
C GLY A 6 -5.31 4.77 28.34
N ILE A 7 -6.31 5.51 27.82
CA ILE A 7 -7.36 5.00 26.92
C ILE A 7 -6.75 4.63 25.56
N ALA A 8 -5.98 5.53 24.94
CA ALA A 8 -5.28 5.25 23.69
C ALA A 8 -4.36 4.02 23.83
N ARG A 9 -3.63 3.88 24.95
CA ARG A 9 -2.77 2.71 25.18
C ARG A 9 -3.52 1.38 25.14
N ARG A 10 -4.77 1.34 25.64
CA ARG A 10 -5.62 0.14 25.58
C ARG A 10 -6.10 -0.15 24.16
N GLU A 11 -6.55 0.87 23.42
CA GLU A 11 -6.99 0.73 22.02
C GLU A 11 -5.87 0.25 21.07
N TYR A 12 -4.62 0.64 21.34
CA TYR A 12 -3.45 0.21 20.57
C TYR A 12 -2.77 -1.05 21.11
N SER A 13 -3.19 -1.56 22.26
CA SER A 13 -2.56 -2.73 22.89
C SER A 13 -2.75 -3.99 22.04
N ARG A 14 -1.67 -4.75 21.93
CA ARG A 14 -1.62 -6.04 21.25
C ARG A 14 -1.01 -7.14 22.11
N GLU A 15 -0.93 -6.90 23.42
CA GLU A 15 -0.24 -7.79 24.37
C GLU A 15 -0.91 -9.17 24.49
N ARG A 16 -2.22 -9.25 24.20
CA ARG A 16 -2.99 -10.51 24.26
C ARG A 16 -2.88 -11.36 22.99
N LEU A 17 -2.21 -10.88 21.94
CA LEU A 17 -2.05 -11.62 20.69
C LEU A 17 -0.75 -12.42 20.72
N ARG A 18 -0.73 -13.58 20.05
CA ARG A 18 0.49 -14.39 19.87
C ARG A 18 1.63 -13.58 19.26
N TYR A 19 1.33 -12.77 18.25
CA TYR A 19 2.25 -11.79 17.70
C TYR A 19 1.55 -10.43 17.51
N PRO A 20 2.27 -9.30 17.66
CA PRO A 20 1.73 -7.97 17.34
C PRO A 20 1.32 -7.77 15.86
N SER A 21 1.72 -8.71 14.99
CA SER A 21 1.29 -8.77 13.59
C SER A 21 -0.11 -9.33 13.43
N ASP A 22 -0.54 -10.21 14.34
CA ASP A 22 -1.77 -10.98 14.22
C ASP A 22 -2.99 -10.05 14.31
N MET A 23 -4.10 -10.49 13.73
CA MET A 23 -5.35 -9.77 13.75
C MET A 23 -6.14 -10.05 15.02
N THR A 24 -6.79 -9.01 15.55
CA THR A 24 -7.88 -9.20 16.52
C THR A 24 -9.13 -9.78 15.84
N ASP A 25 -10.14 -10.18 16.61
CA ASP A 25 -11.39 -10.71 16.04
C ASP A 25 -12.13 -9.65 15.23
N GLY A 26 -12.19 -8.40 15.71
CA GLY A 26 -12.77 -7.28 14.95
C GLY A 26 -12.03 -7.00 13.65
N GLU A 27 -10.70 -7.10 13.66
CA GLU A 27 -9.88 -6.98 12.44
C GLU A 27 -10.15 -8.16 11.48
N TRP A 28 -10.35 -9.37 12.00
CA TRP A 28 -10.65 -10.54 11.20
C TRP A 28 -12.04 -10.46 10.55
N THR A 29 -13.06 -9.93 11.23
CA THR A 29 -14.40 -9.72 10.67
C THR A 29 -14.37 -8.83 9.42
N LEU A 30 -13.46 -7.85 9.39
CA LEU A 30 -13.27 -6.99 8.21
C LEU A 30 -12.57 -7.72 7.06
N ILE A 31 -11.72 -8.71 7.34
CA ILE A 31 -10.89 -9.40 6.33
C ILE A 31 -11.55 -10.67 5.78
N MET A 32 -12.26 -11.41 6.63
CA MET A 32 -12.87 -12.70 6.29
C MET A 32 -13.71 -12.67 5.00
N PRO A 33 -14.53 -11.63 4.70
CA PRO A 33 -15.35 -11.60 3.49
C PRO A 33 -14.56 -11.64 2.17
N PHE A 34 -13.28 -11.24 2.19
CA PHE A 34 -12.43 -11.25 1.00
C PHE A 34 -11.71 -12.57 0.77
N VAL A 35 -11.76 -13.49 1.75
CA VAL A 35 -11.10 -14.79 1.65
C VAL A 35 -11.82 -15.62 0.59
N PRO A 36 -11.16 -16.01 -0.51
CA PRO A 36 -11.80 -16.81 -1.55
C PRO A 36 -12.37 -18.11 -0.95
N PRO A 37 -13.58 -18.53 -1.37
CA PRO A 37 -14.17 -19.76 -0.88
C PRO A 37 -13.31 -20.97 -1.24
N ALA A 38 -13.46 -22.06 -0.49
CA ALA A 38 -12.83 -23.32 -0.85
C ALA A 38 -13.35 -23.75 -2.24
N LYS A 39 -12.45 -24.29 -3.08
CA LYS A 39 -12.85 -24.84 -4.39
C LYS A 39 -13.86 -25.96 -4.19
N ARG A 40 -14.85 -26.02 -5.08
CA ARG A 40 -15.81 -27.15 -5.13
C ARG A 40 -15.13 -28.35 -5.79
N GLY A 41 -15.32 -29.53 -5.20
CA GLY A 41 -14.65 -30.76 -5.63
C GLY A 41 -13.20 -30.87 -5.15
N GLY A 42 -12.76 -32.10 -4.88
CA GLY A 42 -11.42 -32.39 -4.33
C GLY A 42 -11.36 -32.36 -2.80
N ARG A 43 -10.13 -32.38 -2.25
CA ARG A 43 -9.91 -32.44 -0.80
C ARG A 43 -10.43 -31.17 -0.11
N PRO A 44 -11.29 -31.29 0.92
CA PRO A 44 -11.79 -30.14 1.68
C PRO A 44 -10.65 -29.28 2.24
N ARG A 45 -10.86 -27.97 2.26
CA ARG A 45 -9.91 -27.02 2.87
C ARG A 45 -9.94 -27.19 4.39
N THR A 46 -8.89 -27.75 4.96
CA THR A 46 -8.70 -27.88 6.42
C THR A 46 -7.85 -26.76 7.02
N THR A 47 -7.18 -25.96 6.19
CA THR A 47 -6.33 -24.87 6.66
C THR A 47 -7.19 -23.71 7.19
N ASP A 48 -6.87 -23.21 8.37
CA ASP A 48 -7.43 -21.95 8.89
C ASP A 48 -6.93 -20.76 8.06
N MET A 49 -7.86 -20.03 7.44
CA MET A 49 -7.56 -18.87 6.60
C MET A 49 -7.14 -17.64 7.40
N ARG A 50 -7.57 -17.53 8.66
CA ARG A 50 -7.08 -16.46 9.55
C ARG A 50 -5.60 -16.61 9.77
N GLU A 51 -5.14 -17.84 10.01
CA GLU A 51 -3.73 -18.14 10.20
C GLU A 51 -2.89 -17.96 8.94
N VAL A 52 -3.48 -18.17 7.75
CA VAL A 52 -2.83 -17.83 6.48
C VAL A 52 -2.61 -16.32 6.36
N VAL A 53 -3.59 -15.49 6.71
CA VAL A 53 -3.44 -14.03 6.68
C VAL A 53 -2.51 -13.55 7.79
N ASN A 54 -2.63 -14.06 9.01
CA ASN A 54 -1.72 -13.74 10.12
C ASN A 54 -0.26 -14.05 9.74
N ALA A 55 0.00 -15.16 9.05
CA ALA A 55 1.34 -15.49 8.57
C ALA A 55 1.85 -14.49 7.52
N MET A 56 1.01 -14.04 6.59
CA MET A 56 1.38 -12.98 5.63
C MET A 56 1.68 -11.66 6.35
N LEU A 57 0.85 -11.27 7.32
CA LEU A 57 1.05 -10.08 8.14
C LEU A 57 2.31 -10.17 9.01
N TYR A 58 2.63 -11.36 9.51
CA TYR A 58 3.88 -11.64 10.23
C TYR A 58 5.08 -11.43 9.32
N ILE A 59 5.09 -12.04 8.13
CA ILE A 59 6.18 -11.88 7.15
C ILE A 59 6.34 -10.42 6.74
N ALA A 60 5.24 -9.71 6.48
CA ALA A 60 5.26 -8.28 6.16
C ALA A 60 5.86 -7.45 7.30
N SER A 61 5.45 -7.72 8.54
CA SER A 61 5.87 -6.97 9.74
C SER A 61 7.32 -7.26 10.12
N ALA A 62 7.68 -8.54 10.23
CA ALA A 62 9.02 -9.00 10.63
C ALA A 62 10.06 -8.80 9.52
N GLY A 63 9.64 -8.91 8.25
CA GLY A 63 10.55 -8.86 7.09
C GLY A 63 11.37 -10.13 6.90
N CYS A 64 10.99 -11.25 7.52
CA CYS A 64 11.75 -12.50 7.43
C CYS A 64 11.59 -13.20 6.06
N ALA A 65 12.54 -14.08 5.75
CA ALA A 65 12.45 -14.98 4.61
C ALA A 65 11.35 -16.03 4.84
N TRP A 66 10.72 -16.52 3.76
CA TRP A 66 9.65 -17.52 3.83
C TRP A 66 10.00 -18.73 4.70
N ARG A 67 11.22 -19.28 4.57
CA ARG A 67 11.67 -20.47 5.31
C ARG A 67 11.88 -20.22 6.82
N LEU A 68 11.94 -18.97 7.24
CA LEU A 68 12.07 -18.57 8.64
C LEU A 68 10.70 -18.29 9.29
N LEU A 69 9.59 -18.57 8.59
CA LEU A 69 8.27 -18.46 9.19
C LEU A 69 8.16 -19.41 10.41
N PRO A 70 7.68 -18.93 11.57
CA PRO A 70 7.48 -19.75 12.75
C PRO A 70 6.60 -20.98 12.49
N LYS A 71 6.92 -22.10 13.16
CA LYS A 71 6.23 -23.39 12.98
C LYS A 71 4.80 -23.43 13.52
N CYS A 72 4.39 -22.43 14.29
CA CYS A 72 3.02 -22.29 14.78
C CYS A 72 2.03 -21.82 13.70
N PHE A 73 2.52 -21.32 12.56
CA PHE A 73 1.70 -21.02 11.39
C PHE A 73 1.50 -22.27 10.53
N PRO A 74 0.51 -22.27 9.62
CA PRO A 74 0.38 -23.32 8.61
C PRO A 74 1.68 -23.54 7.83
N PRO A 75 1.87 -24.70 7.18
CA PRO A 75 3.09 -24.97 6.41
C PRO A 75 3.41 -23.84 5.42
N VAL A 76 4.67 -23.42 5.37
CA VAL A 76 5.12 -22.32 4.51
C VAL A 76 4.73 -22.52 3.03
N SER A 77 4.75 -23.76 2.55
CA SER A 77 4.30 -24.12 1.20
C SER A 77 2.84 -23.77 0.96
N THR A 78 1.98 -24.05 1.94
CA THR A 78 0.54 -23.71 1.92
C THR A 78 0.34 -22.20 1.88
N ILE A 79 1.05 -21.45 2.72
CA ILE A 79 0.90 -19.98 2.78
C ILE A 79 1.39 -19.33 1.49
N ARG A 80 2.55 -19.77 0.96
CA ARG A 80 3.06 -19.30 -0.33
C ARG A 80 2.08 -19.57 -1.46
N ARG A 81 1.48 -20.76 -1.49
CA ARG A 81 0.45 -21.12 -2.49
C ARG A 81 -0.73 -20.14 -2.44
N TYR A 82 -1.25 -19.83 -1.25
CA TYR A 82 -2.32 -18.83 -1.12
C TYR A 82 -1.87 -17.43 -1.47
N PHE A 83 -0.67 -17.00 -1.04
CA PHE A 83 -0.11 -15.69 -1.39
C PHE A 83 -0.07 -15.47 -2.90
N TYR A 84 0.51 -16.42 -3.65
CA TYR A 84 0.59 -16.31 -5.10
C TYR A 84 -0.79 -16.40 -5.76
N ALA A 85 -1.65 -17.33 -5.33
CA ALA A 85 -3.00 -17.43 -5.85
C ALA A 85 -3.82 -16.14 -5.64
N TRP A 86 -3.69 -15.49 -4.48
CA TRP A 86 -4.40 -14.26 -4.16
C TRP A 86 -3.82 -13.04 -4.88
N ARG A 87 -2.49 -12.97 -5.02
CA ARG A 87 -1.82 -11.99 -5.87
C ARG A 87 -2.31 -12.09 -7.31
N ASP A 88 -2.31 -13.28 -7.87
CA ASP A 88 -2.63 -13.48 -9.29
C ASP A 88 -4.13 -13.31 -9.57
N ALA A 89 -4.99 -13.55 -8.57
CA ALA A 89 -6.43 -13.32 -8.65
C ALA A 89 -6.87 -11.88 -8.28
N GLY A 90 -5.94 -10.98 -7.95
CA GLY A 90 -6.27 -9.59 -7.60
C GLY A 90 -6.99 -9.41 -6.26
N VAL A 91 -6.89 -10.39 -5.35
CA VAL A 91 -7.61 -10.39 -4.06
C VAL A 91 -7.14 -9.23 -3.17
N PHE A 92 -5.84 -8.93 -3.16
CA PHE A 92 -5.29 -7.85 -2.34
C PHE A 92 -5.74 -6.47 -2.84
N GLU A 93 -5.88 -6.29 -4.16
CA GLU A 93 -6.34 -5.06 -4.80
C GLU A 93 -7.80 -4.79 -4.45
N VAL A 94 -8.66 -5.82 -4.54
CA VAL A 94 -10.07 -5.74 -4.15
C VAL A 94 -10.20 -5.43 -2.67
N MET A 95 -9.51 -6.19 -1.81
CA MET A 95 -9.52 -6.01 -0.36
C MET A 95 -9.08 -4.60 0.04
N ASN A 96 -7.96 -4.12 -0.51
CA ASN A 96 -7.49 -2.77 -0.26
C ASN A 96 -8.53 -1.74 -0.70
N THR A 97 -9.10 -1.87 -1.91
CA THR A 97 -10.05 -0.87 -2.42
C THR A 97 -11.28 -0.75 -1.54
N VAL A 98 -11.88 -1.89 -1.15
CA VAL A 98 -13.09 -1.87 -0.31
C VAL A 98 -12.76 -1.31 1.08
N LEU A 99 -11.63 -1.68 1.69
CA LEU A 99 -11.21 -1.11 2.97
C LEU A 99 -10.95 0.41 2.89
N VAL A 100 -10.42 0.92 1.78
CA VAL A 100 -10.31 2.36 1.56
C VAL A 100 -11.69 3.01 1.50
N MET A 101 -12.61 2.46 0.72
CA MET A 101 -13.97 3.00 0.59
C MET A 101 -14.66 3.08 1.95
N SER A 102 -14.69 1.99 2.70
CA SER A 102 -15.33 1.94 4.03
C SER A 102 -14.69 2.91 5.02
N LEU A 103 -13.35 2.98 5.05
CA LEU A 103 -12.67 3.89 5.98
C LEU A 103 -12.88 5.36 5.60
N ARG A 104 -13.01 5.68 4.32
CA ARG A 104 -13.35 7.04 3.87
C ARG A 104 -14.74 7.45 4.36
N GLU A 105 -15.73 6.58 4.22
CA GLU A 105 -17.10 6.83 4.70
C GLU A 105 -17.13 7.05 6.22
N ILE A 106 -16.40 6.21 6.97
CA ILE A 106 -16.23 6.36 8.43
C ILE A 106 -15.59 7.71 8.78
N GLU A 107 -14.66 8.21 7.96
CA GLU A 107 -14.03 9.53 8.14
C GLU A 107 -14.86 10.70 7.55
N GLY A 108 -16.13 10.47 7.23
CA GLY A 108 -17.04 11.50 6.71
C GLY A 108 -16.68 11.98 5.29
N ARG A 109 -16.03 11.12 4.50
CA ARG A 109 -15.69 11.38 3.09
C ARG A 109 -16.48 10.45 2.19
N ASP A 110 -16.70 10.89 0.95
CA ASP A 110 -17.24 10.02 -0.10
C ASP A 110 -16.32 8.82 -0.33
N ALA A 111 -16.89 7.61 -0.41
CA ALA A 111 -16.17 6.35 -0.69
C ALA A 111 -15.27 6.45 -1.93
N SER A 112 -15.71 7.19 -2.95
CA SER A 112 -15.05 7.39 -4.22
C SER A 112 -14.20 8.67 -4.20
N PRO A 113 -12.85 8.56 -4.21
CA PRO A 113 -11.97 9.73 -4.14
C PRO A 113 -11.96 10.51 -5.48
N SER A 114 -12.29 11.79 -5.45
CA SER A 114 -12.19 12.71 -6.60
C SER A 114 -10.82 13.37 -6.74
N ALA A 115 -10.01 13.35 -5.68
CA ALA A 115 -8.67 13.89 -5.63
C ALA A 115 -7.66 12.91 -5.01
N GLY A 116 -6.44 12.91 -5.52
CA GLY A 116 -5.34 12.06 -5.06
C GLY A 116 -4.00 12.78 -4.99
N VAL A 117 -3.04 12.17 -4.31
CA VAL A 117 -1.66 12.66 -4.18
C VAL A 117 -0.74 11.58 -4.72
N ILE A 118 0.12 11.92 -5.69
CA ILE A 118 1.08 11.01 -6.30
C ILE A 118 2.49 11.27 -5.77
N ASP A 119 3.22 10.21 -5.46
CA ASP A 119 4.65 10.27 -5.13
C ASP A 119 5.34 8.93 -5.44
N SER A 120 6.68 8.95 -5.51
CA SER A 120 7.51 7.81 -5.84
C SER A 120 8.52 7.46 -4.73
N GLN A 121 8.74 6.17 -4.54
CA GLN A 121 9.82 5.68 -3.69
C GLN A 121 10.71 4.70 -4.45
N SER A 122 11.99 5.03 -4.56
CA SER A 122 13.02 4.12 -5.07
C SER A 122 13.51 3.24 -3.92
N VAL A 123 13.48 1.93 -4.12
CA VAL A 123 13.92 0.92 -3.14
C VAL A 123 14.98 0.02 -3.74
N LYS A 124 15.99 -0.32 -2.94
CA LYS A 124 17.06 -1.23 -3.36
C LYS A 124 16.48 -2.63 -3.58
N THR A 125 16.81 -3.24 -4.72
CA THR A 125 16.57 -4.67 -4.94
C THR A 125 17.75 -5.48 -4.44
N THR A 126 17.51 -6.74 -4.10
CA THR A 126 18.59 -7.72 -3.85
C THR A 126 19.03 -8.41 -5.13
N GLU A 127 19.92 -9.41 -5.02
CA GLU A 127 20.36 -10.28 -6.12
C GLU A 127 19.21 -11.04 -6.82
N SER A 128 18.04 -11.07 -6.18
CA SER A 128 16.78 -11.54 -6.76
C SER A 128 16.54 -10.81 -8.08
N GLY A 129 16.79 -11.49 -9.21
CA GLY A 129 16.68 -10.91 -10.55
C GLY A 129 15.29 -10.34 -10.90
N GLY A 130 15.14 -9.86 -12.12
CA GLY A 130 13.92 -9.22 -12.63
C GLY A 130 14.11 -7.72 -12.85
N ILE A 131 13.02 -6.99 -13.04
CA ILE A 131 13.03 -5.55 -13.37
C ILE A 131 13.78 -4.77 -12.28
N SER A 132 14.85 -4.08 -12.66
CA SER A 132 15.68 -3.24 -11.79
C SER A 132 16.37 -2.18 -12.64
N GLY A 133 16.57 -0.99 -12.07
CA GLY A 133 17.18 0.17 -12.71
C GLY A 133 18.04 0.96 -11.73
N TYR A 134 18.73 2.00 -12.19
CA TYR A 134 19.55 2.86 -11.34
C TYR A 134 18.98 4.28 -11.28
N ASP A 135 18.49 4.68 -10.12
CA ASP A 135 18.09 6.05 -9.82
C ASP A 135 19.33 6.86 -9.47
N ALA A 136 19.82 7.68 -10.42
CA ALA A 136 21.00 8.50 -10.22
C ALA A 136 20.79 9.61 -9.16
N GLY A 137 19.56 10.15 -9.05
CA GLY A 137 19.23 11.19 -8.09
C GLY A 137 19.24 10.68 -6.65
N LYS A 138 18.73 9.46 -6.42
CA LYS A 138 18.71 8.81 -5.11
C LYS A 138 19.90 7.87 -4.87
N LYS A 139 20.74 7.65 -5.89
CA LYS A 139 21.84 6.67 -5.93
C LYS A 139 21.39 5.26 -5.51
N VAL A 140 20.23 4.84 -6.02
CA VAL A 140 19.60 3.55 -5.69
C VAL A 140 19.52 2.65 -6.92
N LYS A 141 20.14 1.47 -6.84
CA LYS A 141 19.88 0.37 -7.77
C LYS A 141 18.69 -0.45 -7.28
N GLY A 142 17.60 -0.47 -8.02
CA GLY A 142 16.43 -1.27 -7.67
C GLY A 142 15.17 -0.90 -8.44
N ARG A 143 14.03 -0.82 -7.72
CA ARG A 143 12.72 -0.51 -8.30
C ARG A 143 12.18 0.79 -7.76
N LYS A 144 11.30 1.43 -8.52
CA LYS A 144 10.56 2.61 -8.11
C LYS A 144 9.09 2.28 -7.96
N ARG A 145 8.54 2.54 -6.78
CA ARG A 145 7.14 2.35 -6.43
C ARG A 145 6.45 3.70 -6.55
N HIS A 146 5.62 3.87 -7.57
CA HIS A 146 4.72 5.01 -7.68
C HIS A 146 3.43 4.68 -6.97
N ILE A 147 3.08 5.47 -5.95
CA ILE A 147 1.79 5.33 -5.28
C ILE A 147 0.93 6.54 -5.55
N VAL A 148 -0.38 6.31 -5.61
CA VAL A 148 -1.38 7.35 -5.48
C VAL A 148 -2.15 7.07 -4.21
N THR A 149 -2.20 8.06 -3.33
CA THR A 149 -3.10 8.05 -2.18
C THR A 149 -4.28 8.98 -2.42
N ASP A 150 -5.35 8.81 -1.68
CA ASP A 150 -6.33 9.88 -1.54
C ASP A 150 -5.79 11.03 -0.66
N THR A 151 -6.63 12.03 -0.39
CA THR A 151 -6.30 13.16 0.47
C THR A 151 -6.23 12.82 1.97
N CYS A 152 -6.70 11.64 2.39
CA CYS A 152 -6.55 11.12 3.76
C CYS A 152 -5.23 10.34 3.94
N GLY A 153 -4.62 9.91 2.84
CA GLY A 153 -3.39 9.11 2.81
C GLY A 153 -3.63 7.62 2.63
N PHE A 154 -4.83 7.22 2.21
CA PHE A 154 -5.14 5.83 1.91
C PHE A 154 -4.65 5.47 0.51
N LEU A 155 -3.94 4.35 0.38
CA LEU A 155 -3.39 3.89 -0.89
C LEU A 155 -4.53 3.49 -1.83
N ILE A 156 -4.73 4.23 -2.90
CA ILE A 156 -5.76 3.94 -3.91
C ILE A 156 -5.19 3.24 -5.14
N PHE A 157 -3.89 3.45 -5.42
CA PHE A 157 -3.22 2.80 -6.53
C PHE A 157 -1.70 2.69 -6.33
N LEU A 158 -1.10 1.68 -6.95
CA LEU A 158 0.34 1.43 -6.94
C LEU A 158 0.75 0.88 -8.30
N LEU A 159 1.87 1.40 -8.82
CA LEU A 159 2.58 0.83 -9.96
C LEU A 159 4.08 0.75 -9.65
N VAL A 160 4.72 -0.34 -10.07
CA VAL A 160 6.15 -0.58 -9.80
C VAL A 160 6.91 -0.62 -11.12
N HIS A 161 7.90 0.25 -11.24
CA HIS A 161 8.79 0.36 -12.39
C HIS A 161 10.24 0.04 -12.00
N ALA A 162 11.13 -0.04 -13.00
CA ALA A 162 12.57 0.03 -12.77
C ALA A 162 12.96 1.39 -12.18
N ALA A 163 14.03 1.47 -11.38
CA ALA A 163 14.33 2.70 -10.64
C ALA A 163 14.88 3.87 -11.48
N ASP A 164 15.34 3.61 -12.70
CA ASP A 164 15.86 4.59 -13.65
C ASP A 164 14.77 5.47 -14.28
N ILE A 165 13.50 5.04 -14.25
CA ILE A 165 12.40 5.84 -14.79
C ILE A 165 12.28 7.17 -14.03
N GLN A 166 12.10 8.28 -14.74
CA GLN A 166 11.85 9.57 -14.10
C GLN A 166 10.41 9.65 -13.61
N ASP A 167 10.20 10.42 -12.53
CA ASP A 167 8.90 10.47 -11.86
C ASP A 167 7.78 10.98 -12.77
N ARG A 168 8.06 12.01 -13.57
CA ARG A 168 7.17 12.54 -14.60
C ARG A 168 6.82 11.55 -15.70
N ASP A 169 7.72 10.63 -16.05
CA ASP A 169 7.49 9.64 -17.11
C ASP A 169 6.68 8.47 -16.57
N GLY A 170 7.05 7.94 -15.40
CA GLY A 170 6.29 6.88 -14.73
C GLY A 170 4.88 7.32 -14.32
N ALA A 171 4.68 8.61 -14.04
CA ALA A 171 3.36 9.17 -13.75
C ALA A 171 2.35 8.99 -14.89
N VAL A 172 2.80 8.96 -16.15
CA VAL A 172 1.91 8.76 -17.30
C VAL A 172 1.24 7.39 -17.21
N ASP A 173 2.03 6.34 -16.98
CA ASP A 173 1.51 4.97 -16.84
C ASP A 173 0.60 4.83 -15.61
N VAL A 174 0.99 5.44 -14.49
CA VAL A 174 0.24 5.43 -13.24
C VAL A 174 -1.13 6.07 -13.44
N LEU A 175 -1.17 7.27 -14.03
CA LEU A 175 -2.38 8.05 -14.21
C LEU A 175 -3.29 7.47 -15.30
N ALA A 176 -2.72 6.88 -16.35
CA ALA A 176 -3.49 6.11 -17.33
C ALA A 176 -4.15 4.88 -16.70
N ALA A 177 -3.40 4.13 -15.87
CA ALA A 177 -3.90 2.91 -15.25
C ALA A 177 -4.95 3.21 -14.17
N ILE A 178 -4.71 4.18 -13.28
CA ILE A 178 -5.66 4.54 -12.22
C ILE A 178 -6.97 5.08 -12.81
N ARG A 179 -6.94 5.76 -13.97
CA ARG A 179 -8.15 6.30 -14.61
C ARG A 179 -9.16 5.23 -14.99
N ARG A 180 -8.68 4.04 -15.37
CA ARG A 180 -9.53 2.88 -15.68
C ARG A 180 -10.23 2.37 -14.43
N ARG A 181 -9.58 2.48 -13.26
CA ARG A 181 -10.10 1.97 -11.98
C ARG A 181 -10.93 3.00 -11.21
N PHE A 182 -10.58 4.28 -11.34
CA PHE A 182 -11.18 5.43 -10.67
C PHE A 182 -11.51 6.52 -11.70
N PRO A 183 -12.53 6.32 -12.55
CA PRO A 183 -12.84 7.23 -13.63
C PRO A 183 -13.33 8.62 -13.20
N TRP A 184 -13.68 8.79 -11.93
CA TRP A 184 -14.07 10.06 -11.30
C TRP A 184 -12.90 10.83 -10.67
N LEU A 185 -11.70 10.23 -10.58
CA LEU A 185 -10.51 10.93 -10.10
C LEU A 185 -10.15 12.01 -11.12
N ARG A 186 -10.17 13.28 -10.69
CA ARG A 186 -9.92 14.44 -11.57
C ARG A 186 -8.72 15.25 -11.14
N HIS A 187 -8.45 15.32 -9.84
CA HIS A 187 -7.42 16.20 -9.30
C HIS A 187 -6.26 15.40 -8.73
N ILE A 188 -5.04 15.70 -9.15
CA ILE A 188 -3.81 15.07 -8.65
C ILE A 188 -2.88 16.16 -8.10
N PHE A 189 -2.52 16.01 -6.83
CA PHE A 189 -1.43 16.76 -6.21
C PHE A 189 -0.13 16.00 -6.42
N ALA A 190 0.91 16.69 -6.86
CA ALA A 190 2.24 16.13 -7.05
C ALA A 190 3.32 17.12 -6.64
N ASP A 191 4.55 16.67 -6.47
CA ASP A 191 5.67 17.56 -6.20
C ASP A 191 6.37 18.07 -7.47
N GLY A 192 7.43 18.87 -7.28
CA GLY A 192 8.21 19.44 -8.37
C GLY A 192 8.84 18.40 -9.32
N GLY A 193 9.05 17.15 -8.88
CA GLY A 193 9.58 16.06 -9.72
C GLY A 193 8.60 15.61 -10.81
N TYR A 194 7.31 15.97 -10.67
CA TYR A 194 6.25 15.72 -11.64
C TYR A 194 5.97 16.94 -12.53
N ALA A 195 6.74 18.02 -12.41
CA ALA A 195 6.59 19.17 -13.30
C ALA A 195 7.12 18.87 -14.71
N GLY A 196 6.39 19.33 -15.73
CA GLY A 196 6.85 19.33 -17.12
C GLY A 196 5.71 19.21 -18.13
N ASP A 197 5.93 19.78 -19.31
CA ASP A 197 4.93 19.80 -20.38
C ASP A 197 4.61 18.41 -20.90
N LYS A 198 5.59 17.51 -20.92
CA LYS A 198 5.39 16.11 -21.33
C LYS A 198 4.28 15.41 -20.54
N LEU A 199 4.28 15.55 -19.21
CA LEU A 199 3.23 14.96 -18.38
C LEU A 199 1.88 15.65 -18.62
N ARG A 200 1.85 16.99 -18.74
CA ARG A 200 0.61 17.72 -19.04
C ARG A 200 0.01 17.31 -20.39
N SER A 201 0.83 17.22 -21.43
CA SER A 201 0.42 16.80 -22.77
C SER A 201 -0.06 15.35 -22.79
N ALA A 202 0.63 14.44 -22.08
CA ALA A 202 0.18 13.05 -21.95
C ALA A 202 -1.15 12.95 -21.20
N LEU A 203 -1.39 13.78 -20.19
CA LEU A 203 -2.67 13.80 -19.47
C LEU A 203 -3.81 14.41 -20.30
N ALA A 204 -3.53 15.35 -21.19
CA ALA A 204 -4.54 15.97 -22.05
C ALA A 204 -5.26 14.94 -22.94
N SER A 205 -4.57 13.88 -23.38
CA SER A 205 -5.17 12.79 -24.15
C SER A 205 -5.90 11.74 -23.29
N MET A 206 -5.78 11.80 -21.96
CA MET A 206 -6.33 10.84 -21.00
C MET A 206 -7.56 11.37 -20.23
N GLY A 207 -8.15 12.44 -20.74
CA GLY A 207 -9.35 13.08 -20.21
C GLY A 207 -9.08 14.36 -19.41
N LYS A 208 -10.12 14.89 -18.78
CA LYS A 208 -10.00 16.12 -17.96
C LYS A 208 -9.28 15.80 -16.64
N TRP A 209 -8.05 16.29 -16.52
CA TRP A 209 -7.21 16.21 -15.33
C TRP A 209 -6.81 17.61 -14.86
N THR A 210 -6.75 17.78 -13.55
CA THR A 210 -6.09 18.92 -12.91
C THR A 210 -4.86 18.38 -12.19
N LEU A 211 -3.67 18.77 -12.67
CA LEU A 211 -2.39 18.46 -12.02
C LEU A 211 -1.87 19.71 -11.31
N GLU A 212 -1.87 19.66 -9.99
CA GLU A 212 -1.39 20.72 -9.11
C GLU A 212 -0.01 20.35 -8.56
N ILE A 213 0.99 21.14 -8.96
CA ILE A 213 2.38 20.94 -8.52
C ILE A 213 2.62 21.76 -7.25
N ILE A 214 2.79 21.08 -6.12
CA ILE A 214 3.09 21.69 -4.83
C ILE A 214 4.61 21.87 -4.69
N ARG A 215 5.09 23.06 -5.04
CA ARG A 215 6.51 23.45 -4.86
C ARG A 215 6.78 23.85 -3.40
N ARG A 216 8.03 23.71 -2.97
CA ARG A 216 8.49 24.38 -1.75
C ARG A 216 8.58 25.88 -2.06
N SER A 217 8.11 26.73 -1.14
CA SER A 217 8.42 28.16 -1.21
C SER A 217 9.85 28.36 -0.72
N ASP A 218 10.77 28.67 -1.63
CA ASP A 218 12.20 28.88 -1.30
C ASP A 218 12.45 30.14 -0.46
N THR A 219 11.41 30.94 -0.21
CA THR A 219 11.47 32.25 0.47
C THR A 219 11.40 32.19 2.00
N VAL A 220 11.14 31.04 2.62
CA VAL A 220 10.93 30.94 4.08
C VAL A 220 11.88 29.93 4.70
N LYS A 221 12.78 30.39 5.58
CA LYS A 221 13.66 29.52 6.39
C LYS A 221 12.82 28.77 7.44
N GLY A 222 12.56 27.48 7.23
CA GLY A 222 11.92 26.60 8.21
C GLY A 222 11.17 25.41 7.59
N PHE A 223 10.71 24.48 8.43
CA PHE A 223 9.80 23.40 8.01
C PHE A 223 8.39 23.97 7.83
N GLN A 224 7.97 24.20 6.59
CA GLN A 224 6.56 24.47 6.30
C GLN A 224 5.82 23.16 5.96
N ILE A 225 4.67 22.96 6.61
CA ILE A 225 3.72 21.92 6.21
C ILE A 225 3.09 22.38 4.90
N LEU A 226 3.51 21.79 3.79
CA LEU A 226 2.85 21.97 2.51
C LEU A 226 1.49 21.25 2.57
N PRO A 227 0.34 21.95 2.47
CA PRO A 227 -0.96 21.31 2.56
C PRO A 227 -1.03 20.16 1.56
N ARG A 228 -1.41 18.97 2.02
CA ARG A 228 -1.64 17.75 1.21
C ARG A 228 -0.42 16.99 0.67
N ARG A 229 0.76 17.60 0.48
CA ARG A 229 1.98 16.86 0.04
C ARG A 229 2.50 15.88 1.10
N TRP A 230 2.52 16.28 2.37
CA TRP A 230 3.00 15.43 3.47
C TRP A 230 2.19 14.13 3.66
N VAL A 231 0.99 14.06 3.07
CA VAL A 231 0.06 12.94 3.25
C VAL A 231 0.62 11.66 2.64
N VAL A 232 1.12 11.71 1.40
CA VAL A 232 1.68 10.54 0.71
C VAL A 232 3.05 10.14 1.27
N GLU A 233 3.88 11.11 1.66
CA GLU A 233 5.15 10.86 2.35
C GLU A 233 4.93 10.15 3.70
N ARG A 234 3.90 10.56 4.45
CA ARG A 234 3.46 9.88 5.66
C ARG A 234 2.95 8.47 5.37
N THR A 235 2.23 8.26 4.28
CA THR A 235 1.80 6.92 3.86
C THR A 235 3.00 6.03 3.60
N PHE A 236 4.05 6.50 2.93
CA PHE A 236 5.31 5.75 2.83
C PHE A 236 5.92 5.43 4.20
N ALA A 237 5.90 6.37 5.15
CA ALA A 237 6.37 6.10 6.51
C ALA A 237 5.53 5.02 7.23
N TRP A 238 4.22 5.01 7.04
CA TRP A 238 3.34 3.96 7.57
C TRP A 238 3.58 2.60 6.93
N LEU A 239 3.73 2.55 5.61
CA LEU A 239 4.06 1.31 4.89
C LEU A 239 5.39 0.72 5.37
N ARG A 240 6.40 1.57 5.64
CA ARG A 240 7.71 1.14 6.20
C ARG A 240 7.65 0.55 7.61
N ARG A 241 6.52 0.63 8.33
CA ARG A 241 6.32 -0.16 9.56
C ARG A 241 6.30 -1.67 9.28
N CYS A 242 6.00 -2.07 8.04
CA CYS A 242 6.23 -3.42 7.55
C CYS A 242 7.69 -3.52 7.08
N ARG A 243 8.56 -4.13 7.91
CA ARG A 243 10.01 -4.21 7.65
C ARG A 243 10.32 -4.86 6.30
N ARG A 244 9.47 -5.75 5.81
CA ARG A 244 9.63 -6.37 4.49
C ARG A 244 9.77 -5.35 3.37
N LEU A 245 9.13 -4.18 3.47
CA LEU A 245 9.13 -3.16 2.43
C LEU A 245 10.39 -2.27 2.44
N ALA A 246 11.27 -2.38 3.44
CA ALA A 246 12.48 -1.57 3.56
C ALA A 246 13.48 -1.79 2.40
N LYS A 247 13.49 -3.00 1.83
CA LYS A 247 14.16 -3.37 0.58
C LYS A 247 13.18 -4.20 -0.25
N ASP A 248 13.39 -4.28 -1.55
CA ASP A 248 12.63 -5.21 -2.38
C ASP A 248 13.37 -6.53 -2.52
N TRP A 249 12.87 -7.55 -1.83
CA TRP A 249 13.39 -8.91 -1.86
C TRP A 249 12.77 -9.76 -2.98
N GLU A 250 11.74 -9.24 -3.65
CA GLU A 250 10.92 -10.00 -4.57
C GLU A 250 11.50 -10.03 -5.99
N GLN A 251 11.44 -11.20 -6.63
CA GLN A 251 11.85 -11.34 -8.03
C GLN A 251 10.86 -10.66 -9.01
N SER A 252 9.56 -10.66 -8.69
CA SER A 252 8.53 -10.10 -9.58
C SER A 252 7.94 -8.79 -9.03
N ILE A 253 7.58 -7.88 -9.94
CA ILE A 253 6.84 -6.65 -9.61
C ILE A 253 5.45 -6.95 -9.01
N ALA A 254 4.82 -8.05 -9.44
CA ALA A 254 3.53 -8.48 -8.90
C ALA A 254 3.64 -8.83 -7.41
N SER A 255 4.69 -9.54 -6.99
CA SER A 255 4.92 -9.81 -5.57
C SER A 255 5.26 -8.54 -4.78
N SER A 256 6.06 -7.62 -5.36
CA SER A 256 6.36 -6.34 -4.72
C SER A 256 5.10 -5.50 -4.50
N THR A 257 4.20 -5.51 -5.49
CA THR A 257 2.87 -4.89 -5.44
C THR A 257 2.01 -5.51 -4.34
N ALA A 258 1.88 -6.85 -4.32
CA ALA A 258 1.11 -7.55 -3.30
C ALA A 258 1.59 -7.28 -1.88
N TRP A 259 2.91 -7.25 -1.62
CA TRP A 259 3.41 -6.92 -0.29
C TRP A 259 3.13 -5.48 0.14
N THR A 260 3.12 -4.55 -0.82
CA THR A 260 2.77 -3.16 -0.54
C THR A 260 1.28 -3.03 -0.23
N LEU A 261 0.42 -3.77 -0.96
CA LEU A 261 -1.01 -3.87 -0.66
C LEU A 261 -1.26 -4.51 0.71
N ILE A 262 -0.56 -5.60 1.07
CA ILE A 262 -0.68 -6.23 2.40
C ILE A 262 -0.33 -5.23 3.52
N ALA A 263 0.71 -4.41 3.34
CA ALA A 263 1.05 -3.38 4.31
C ALA A 263 -0.04 -2.28 4.41
N SER A 264 -0.63 -1.90 3.27
CA SER A 264 -1.76 -0.96 3.23
C SER A 264 -3.00 -1.56 3.92
N ILE A 265 -3.42 -2.77 3.54
CA ILE A 265 -4.52 -3.53 4.14
C ILE A 265 -4.34 -3.59 5.66
N ARG A 266 -3.16 -4.00 6.14
CA ARG A 266 -2.85 -4.04 7.57
C ARG A 266 -3.13 -2.70 8.26
N MET A 267 -2.73 -1.59 7.64
CA MET A 267 -2.99 -0.26 8.20
C MET A 267 -4.48 0.07 8.17
N LEU A 268 -5.16 -0.14 7.03
CA LEU A 268 -6.57 0.17 6.82
C LEU A 268 -7.46 -0.64 7.77
N THR A 269 -7.28 -1.96 7.85
CA THR A 269 -8.03 -2.85 8.75
C THR A 269 -7.88 -2.42 10.20
N ARG A 270 -6.64 -2.16 10.65
CA ARG A 270 -6.38 -1.71 12.02
C ARG A 270 -7.01 -0.36 12.33
N ARG A 271 -7.11 0.53 11.34
CA ARG A 271 -7.72 1.86 11.52
C ARG A 271 -9.24 1.77 11.53
N THR A 272 -9.80 1.01 10.60
CA THR A 272 -11.24 0.73 10.50
C THR A 272 -11.76 0.07 11.77
N ALA A 273 -11.10 -0.99 12.25
CA ALA A 273 -11.52 -1.71 13.45
C ALA A 273 -11.58 -0.80 14.70
N ARG A 274 -10.71 0.20 14.82
CA ARG A 274 -10.75 1.17 15.93
C ARG A 274 -11.98 2.06 15.90
N HIS A 275 -12.52 2.37 14.72
CA HIS A 275 -13.76 3.13 14.60
C HIS A 275 -15.00 2.28 14.90
N CYS A 276 -14.94 0.97 14.70
CA CYS A 276 -16.05 0.05 14.97
C CYS A 276 -16.11 -0.43 16.44
N GLN A 277 -15.04 -0.25 17.21
CA GLN A 277 -14.92 -0.68 18.61
C GLN A 277 -14.96 0.48 19.61
N GLY A 278 -15.13 1.72 19.12
CA GLY A 278 -15.24 2.93 19.92
C GLY A 278 -16.65 3.47 19.99
#